data_AF-A0A1F2WES3-F1
#
_entry.id   AF-A0A1F2WES3-F1
#
_cell.length_a   1.000
_cell.length_b   1.000
_cell.length_c   1.000
_cell.angle_alpha   90.00
_cell.angle_beta   90.00
_cell.angle_gamma   90.00
#
_symmetry.space_group_name_H-M   'P 1'
#
loop_
_entity.id
_entity.type
_entity.pdbx_description
1 polymer ?
#
loop_
_entity_poly.entity_id
_entity_poly.type
_entity_poly.pdbx_seq_one_letter_code
_entity_poly.pdbx_strand_id
1 'polypeptide(L)' 'MRPKRYIVWSTDEVDLDDPFQRKWYIKQVLTYGRAEDIAALDWDEIESLLPELDLPRHIKAMWEAYFNAAK' A
#
# COMPACT_ATOMS: atom_id res chain seq x y z
N MET A 1 4.67 12.75 0.62
CA MET A 1 3.98 12.39 -0.65
C MET A 1 2.53 12.87 -0.54
N ARG A 2 1.89 13.37 -1.61
CA ARG A 2 0.45 13.70 -1.56
C ARG A 2 -0.38 12.56 -2.16
N PRO A 3 -1.34 11.99 -1.43
CA PRO A 3 -2.24 10.96 -1.93
C PRO A 3 -2.97 11.41 -3.21
N LYS A 4 -3.11 10.50 -4.19
CA LYS A 4 -3.89 10.79 -5.41
C LYS A 4 -5.38 10.63 -5.14
N ARG A 5 -6.20 11.51 -5.71
CA ARG A 5 -7.65 11.57 -5.45
C ARG A 5 -8.43 10.29 -5.78
N TYR A 6 -7.95 9.49 -6.74
CA TYR A 6 -8.60 8.21 -7.07
C TYR A 6 -8.27 7.08 -6.08
N ILE A 7 -7.25 7.26 -5.23
CA ILE A 7 -6.89 6.33 -4.15
C ILE A 7 -7.65 6.70 -2.87
N VAL A 8 -7.80 8.00 -2.61
CA VAL A 8 -8.54 8.57 -1.48
C VAL A 8 -9.77 9.33 -1.96
N TRP A 9 -10.80 8.59 -2.36
CA TRP A 9 -12.04 9.18 -2.86
C TRP A 9 -12.93 9.79 -1.75
N SER A 10 -12.73 9.38 -0.49
CA SER A 10 -13.59 9.74 0.65
C SER A 10 -13.07 10.91 1.50
N THR A 11 -11.82 11.34 1.29
CA THR A 11 -11.13 12.32 2.13
C THR A 11 -10.15 13.13 1.28
N ASP A 12 -10.06 14.45 1.52
CA ASP A 12 -9.18 15.34 0.77
C ASP A 12 -7.70 15.29 1.21
N GLU A 13 -7.41 14.89 2.46
CA GLU A 13 -6.04 14.83 3.01
C GLU A 13 -5.81 13.56 3.84
N VAL A 14 -4.68 12.88 3.60
CA VAL A 14 -4.20 11.78 4.46
C VAL A 14 -2.88 12.23 5.07
N ASP A 15 -2.79 12.14 6.38
CA ASP A 15 -1.55 12.33 7.11
C ASP A 15 -0.72 11.04 7.02
N LEU A 16 0.42 11.10 6.32
CA LEU A 16 1.32 9.96 6.17
C LEU A 16 2.34 9.86 7.31
N ASP A 17 2.36 10.81 8.24
CA ASP A 17 3.16 10.74 9.46
C ASP A 17 2.38 10.01 10.58
N ASP A 18 1.05 9.90 10.46
CA ASP A 18 0.21 9.04 11.29
C ASP A 18 0.35 7.56 10.85
N PRO A 19 0.86 6.66 11.72
CA PRO A 19 1.06 5.24 11.38
C PRO A 19 -0.21 4.52 10.95
N PHE A 20 -1.38 4.88 11.50
CA PHE A 20 -2.65 4.26 11.16
C PHE A 20 -3.07 4.65 9.74
N GLN A 21 -3.02 5.94 9.44
CA GLN A 21 -3.36 6.47 8.12
C GLN A 21 -2.36 6.01 7.06
N ARG A 22 -1.08 5.90 7.41
CA ARG A 22 -0.04 5.35 6.52
C ARG A 22 -0.30 3.89 6.16
N LYS A 23 -0.58 3.03 7.14
CA LYS A 23 -0.95 1.61 6.88
C LYS A 23 -2.20 1.52 6.01
N TRP A 24 -3.21 2.33 6.30
CA TRP A 24 -4.43 2.37 5.49
C TRP A 24 -4.15 2.84 4.04
N TYR A 25 -3.32 3.86 3.86
CA TYR A 25 -2.95 4.37 2.54
C TYR A 25 -2.20 3.31 1.73
N ILE A 26 -1.21 2.64 2.32
CA ILE A 26 -0.48 1.53 1.68
C ILE A 26 -1.46 0.42 1.27
N LYS A 27 -2.41 0.04 2.14
CA LYS A 27 -3.48 -0.91 1.77
C LYS A 27 -4.26 -0.45 0.53
N GLN A 28 -4.63 0.83 0.44
CA GLN A 28 -5.36 1.35 -0.74
C GLN A 28 -4.50 1.29 -2.01
N VAL A 29 -3.24 1.71 -1.94
CA VAL A 29 -2.32 1.70 -3.08
C VAL A 29 -2.07 0.26 -3.57
N LEU A 30 -1.83 -0.68 -2.66
CA LEU A 30 -1.60 -2.09 -3.04
C LEU A 30 -2.83 -2.79 -3.63
N THR A 31 -4.04 -2.28 -3.36
CA THR A 31 -5.30 -2.86 -3.84
C THR A 31 -5.80 -2.19 -5.12
N TYR A 32 -5.67 -0.86 -5.21
CA TYR A 32 -6.32 -0.05 -6.26
C TYR A 32 -5.37 0.93 -6.96
N GLY A 33 -4.11 1.02 -6.52
CA GLY A 33 -3.11 1.91 -7.09
C GLY A 33 -2.67 1.47 -8.48
N ARG A 34 -2.12 2.43 -9.23
CA ARG A 34 -1.48 2.17 -10.52
C ARG A 34 -0.03 1.77 -10.28
N ALA A 35 0.62 1.25 -11.32
CA ALA A 35 2.04 0.88 -11.25
C ALA A 35 2.93 2.05 -10.79
N GLU A 36 2.64 3.28 -11.23
CA GLU A 36 3.34 4.50 -10.82
C GLU A 36 3.17 4.82 -9.32
N ASP A 37 1.98 4.56 -8.76
CA ASP A 37 1.71 4.79 -7.34
C ASP A 37 2.46 3.79 -6.46
N ILE A 38 2.49 2.53 -6.89
CA ILE A 38 3.25 1.46 -6.25
C ILE A 38 4.75 1.78 -6.31
N ALA A 39 5.26 2.20 -7.47
CA ALA A 39 6.68 2.52 -7.66
C ALA A 39 7.16 3.69 -6.79
N ALA A 40 6.24 4.54 -6.32
CA ALA A 40 6.55 5.67 -5.45
C ALA A 40 6.49 5.33 -3.95
N LEU A 41 6.09 4.11 -3.58
CA LEU A 41 6.15 3.63 -2.20
C LEU A 41 7.54 3.09 -1.86
N ASP A 42 7.83 3.06 -0.57
CA ASP A 42 9.00 2.38 -0.03
C ASP A 42 8.73 0.86 0.02
N TRP A 43 9.54 0.09 -0.72
CA TRP A 43 9.36 -1.35 -0.87
C TRP A 43 9.71 -2.13 0.41
N ASP A 44 10.70 -1.66 1.17
CA ASP A 44 11.09 -2.29 2.43
C ASP A 44 9.98 -2.07 3.47
N GLU A 45 9.37 -0.88 3.46
CA GLU A 45 8.20 -0.59 4.28
C GLU A 45 7.02 -1.50 3.92
N ILE A 46 6.71 -1.65 2.63
CA ILE A 46 5.64 -2.55 2.17
C ILE A 46 5.91 -3.98 2.66
N GLU A 47 7.12 -4.52 2.44
CA GLU A 47 7.44 -5.90 2.84
C GLU A 47 7.25 -6.10 4.35
N SER A 48 7.70 -5.14 5.16
CA SER A 48 7.58 -5.20 6.62
C SER A 48 6.12 -5.15 7.10
N LEU A 49 5.27 -4.36 6.44
CA LEU A 49 3.88 -4.15 6.83
C LEU A 49 2.94 -5.21 6.27
N LEU A 50 3.30 -5.86 5.16
CA LEU A 50 2.46 -6.81 4.43
C LEU A 50 1.79 -7.89 5.31
N PRO A 51 2.46 -8.48 6.33
CA PRO A 51 1.83 -9.45 7.22
C PRO A 51 0.66 -8.87 8.03
N GLU A 52 0.74 -7.59 8.40
CA GLU A 52 -0.22 -6.87 9.23
C GLU A 52 -1.36 -6.23 8.42
N LEU A 53 -1.17 -6.05 7.11
CA LEU A 53 -2.20 -5.46 6.26
C LEU A 53 -3.36 -6.44 6.05
N ASP A 54 -4.56 -5.96 6.36
CA ASP A 54 -5.82 -6.62 6.04
C ASP A 54 -6.14 -6.43 4.55
N LEU A 55 -5.50 -7.22 3.69
CA LEU A 55 -5.70 -7.20 2.24
C LEU A 55 -6.63 -8.33 1.79
N PRO A 56 -7.37 -8.17 0.68
CA PRO A 56 -8.06 -9.29 0.05
C PRO A 56 -7.08 -10.43 -0.22
N ARG A 57 -7.48 -11.67 0.12
CA ARG A 57 -6.59 -12.85 0.15
C ARG A 57 -5.74 -13.02 -1.12
N HIS A 58 -6.35 -12.82 -2.29
CA HIS A 58 -5.66 -12.98 -3.58
C HIS A 58 -4.61 -11.88 -3.83
N ILE A 59 -4.87 -10.65 -3.39
CA ILE A 59 -3.92 -9.53 -3.45
C ILE A 59 -2.75 -9.77 -2.49
N LYS A 60 -3.05 -10.19 -1.25
CA LYS A 60 -2.01 -10.52 -0.27
C LYS A 60 -1.08 -11.62 -0.79
N ALA A 61 -1.65 -12.72 -1.30
CA ALA A 61 -0.88 -13.84 -1.84
C ALA A 61 -0.01 -13.43 -3.04
N MET A 62 -0.51 -12.54 -3.91
CA MET A 62 0.26 -12.00 -5.04
C MET A 62 1.50 -11.24 -4.55
N TRP A 63 1.34 -10.33 -3.57
CA TRP A 63 2.45 -9.56 -3.02
C TRP A 63 3.43 -10.44 -2.24
N GLU A 64 2.94 -11.38 -1.42
CA GLU A 64 3.80 -12.33 -0.71
C GLU A 64 4.63 -13.15 -1.71
N ALA A 65 4.03 -13.62 -2.80
CA ALA A 65 4.75 -14.33 -3.86
C ALA A 65 5.81 -13.45 -4.53
N TYR A 66 5.50 -12.18 -4.79
CA TYR A 66 6.44 -11.21 -5.36
C TYR A 66 7.68 -11.01 -4.46
N PHE A 67 7.48 -10.69 -3.18
CA PHE A 67 8.59 -10.46 -2.24
C PHE A 67 9.38 -11.73 -1.92
N ASN A 68 8.75 -12.91 -1.97
CA ASN A 68 9.46 -14.18 -1.81
C ASN A 68 10.30 -14.55 -3.04
N ALA A 69 9.87 -14.16 -4.24
CA ALA A 69 10.62 -14.42 -5.48
C ALA A 69 11.75 -13.41 -5.74
N ALA A 70 11.68 -12.22 -5.11
CA ALA A 70 12.70 -11.18 -5.20
C ALA A 70 13.91 -11.40 -4.27
N LYS A 71 13.88 -12.46 -3.44
CA LYS A 71 14.96 -12.91 -2.56
C LYS A 71 15.87 -13.90 -3.28
#